data_AF-A0A4S3K1J9-F1
#
_entry.id   AF-A0A4S3K1J9-F1
#
_cell.length_a   1.000
_cell.length_b   1.000
_cell.length_c   1.000
_cell.angle_alpha   90.00
_cell.angle_beta   90.00
_cell.angle_gamma   90.00
#
_symmetry.space_group_name_H-M   'P 1'
#
loop_
_entity.id
_entity.type
_entity.pdbx_description
1 polymer ?
#
loop_
_entity_poly.entity_id
_entity_poly.type
_entity_poly.pdbx_seq_one_letter_code
_entity_poly.pdbx_strand_id
1 'polypeptide(L)'
;MNTESLFAPFVDRPGFARLLAAALLLVACDRAPAPVQKTPPLSANEAADASLDVPANTSTLTVEGSAFVLRVADGRVLRGAELQGAVLHVALDGGQVAPLKLASIVPDPETPEILRHDFQTSDGQGGWKTACPPNADGETWGFPVSLPEGHPGRDGDVTVTCVSGAVGKCVRWGYPPWMKGPGGEDLAPFHAACVHMARADYCGDNRPRTKEGTSIDNYDDLGIQRRGAAKDPAYVFEAGWGAQGAVCVAHPRWSDVATLEQIQADCPRLAAVPLCNEASARGLGARMFNTSKLLPAR
;
A
#
# COMPACT_ATOMS: atom_id res chain seq x y z
N MET A 1 21.31 51.08 -12.37
CA MET A 1 22.02 50.66 -11.14
C MET A 1 21.39 49.33 -10.74
N ASN A 2 21.79 48.22 -11.37
CA ASN A 2 22.86 47.28 -10.95
C ASN A 2 22.50 46.69 -9.57
N THR A 3 22.31 45.38 -9.36
CA THR A 3 23.09 44.16 -9.73
C THR A 3 22.18 42.91 -9.59
N GLU A 4 22.04 41.98 -10.54
CA GLU A 4 22.85 40.78 -10.88
C GLU A 4 23.06 39.68 -9.80
N SER A 5 22.43 38.51 -10.01
CA SER A 5 22.96 37.13 -9.86
C SER A 5 21.85 36.13 -10.27
N LEU A 6 21.89 35.51 -11.45
CA LEU A 6 22.63 34.29 -11.84
C LEU A 6 22.24 33.05 -11.02
N PHE A 7 21.42 32.16 -11.59
CA PHE A 7 21.84 30.85 -12.14
C PHE A 7 20.68 30.22 -12.93
N ALA A 8 20.98 29.80 -14.16
CA ALA A 8 20.08 29.24 -15.15
C ALA A 8 20.28 27.69 -15.27
N PRO A 9 19.43 26.97 -16.03
CA PRO A 9 19.13 25.55 -15.83
C PRO A 9 20.03 24.59 -16.63
N PHE A 10 20.06 23.33 -16.21
CA PHE A 10 20.75 22.25 -16.91
C PHE A 10 19.82 21.56 -17.93
N VAL A 11 20.25 21.52 -19.19
CA VAL A 11 19.60 20.87 -20.33
C VAL A 11 20.38 19.62 -20.73
N ASP A 12 19.65 18.52 -20.87
CA ASP A 12 19.70 17.42 -21.83
C ASP A 12 20.92 17.26 -22.77
N ARG A 13 21.47 16.02 -22.85
CA ARG A 13 22.13 15.46 -24.05
C ARG A 13 22.19 13.92 -24.02
N PRO A 14 21.72 13.23 -25.10
CA PRO A 14 21.99 11.83 -25.36
C PRO A 14 23.09 11.63 -26.42
N GLY A 15 23.67 10.43 -26.44
CA GLY A 15 24.31 9.88 -27.64
C GLY A 15 25.57 9.09 -27.35
N PHE A 16 25.56 7.79 -27.64
CA PHE A 16 26.62 7.11 -28.39
C PHE A 16 26.05 5.87 -29.07
N ALA A 17 26.31 5.77 -30.37
CA ALA A 17 25.97 4.65 -31.24
C ALA A 17 27.24 4.19 -31.99
N ARG A 18 27.16 2.96 -32.53
CA ARG A 18 28.08 2.24 -33.45
C ARG A 18 29.14 1.38 -32.73
N LEU A 19 29.34 0.10 -33.06
CA LEU A 19 29.64 -0.43 -34.40
C LEU A 19 29.25 -1.93 -34.58
N LEU A 20 29.00 -2.31 -35.85
CA LEU A 20 28.84 -3.67 -36.40
C LEU A 20 30.19 -4.35 -36.74
N ALA A 21 30.24 -5.70 -36.69
CA ALA A 21 30.78 -6.65 -37.70
C ALA A 21 30.89 -8.09 -37.11
N ALA A 22 30.13 -9.09 -37.58
CA ALA A 22 30.49 -10.16 -38.55
C ALA A 22 31.49 -11.21 -38.01
N ALA A 23 31.07 -12.43 -37.61
CA ALA A 23 30.72 -13.64 -38.39
C ALA A 23 31.91 -14.59 -38.66
N LEU A 24 31.83 -15.86 -38.20
CA LEU A 24 32.30 -17.06 -38.94
C LEU A 24 31.73 -18.36 -38.32
N LEU A 25 31.19 -19.24 -39.17
CA LEU A 25 30.72 -20.60 -38.90
C LEU A 25 31.83 -21.63 -39.21
N LEU A 26 31.78 -22.82 -38.56
CA LEU A 26 31.89 -24.21 -39.11
C LEU A 26 32.08 -25.21 -37.92
N VAL A 27 31.14 -26.13 -37.64
CA VAL A 27 31.09 -27.58 -38.03
C VAL A 27 32.15 -28.42 -37.27
N ALA A 28 31.95 -29.59 -36.64
CA ALA A 28 30.86 -30.58 -36.50
C ALA A 28 31.12 -31.54 -35.30
N CYS A 29 30.09 -32.35 -34.98
CA CYS A 29 30.03 -33.70 -34.39
C CYS A 29 31.08 -34.17 -33.35
N ASP A 30 30.60 -34.62 -32.18
CA ASP A 30 30.38 -36.07 -31.97
C ASP A 30 29.60 -36.38 -30.69
N ARG A 31 28.86 -37.49 -30.73
CA ARG A 31 27.92 -37.94 -29.69
C ARG A 31 28.40 -39.28 -29.14
N ALA A 32 28.23 -39.44 -27.82
CA ALA A 32 28.19 -40.68 -27.00
C ALA A 32 29.52 -41.19 -26.39
N PRO A 33 29.46 -42.07 -25.36
CA PRO A 33 28.51 -42.18 -24.24
C PRO A 33 29.18 -42.16 -22.85
N ALA A 34 28.39 -41.92 -21.79
CA ALA A 34 28.83 -41.98 -20.39
C ALA A 34 29.07 -43.43 -19.91
N PRO A 35 30.10 -43.71 -19.09
CA PRO A 35 30.23 -44.97 -18.39
C PRO A 35 29.58 -44.92 -17.00
N VAL A 36 28.79 -45.96 -16.72
CA VAL A 36 28.27 -46.34 -15.40
C VAL A 36 29.41 -46.91 -14.55
N GLN A 37 29.64 -46.37 -13.35
CA GLN A 37 30.41 -47.02 -12.28
C GLN A 37 29.69 -46.75 -10.94
N LYS A 38 29.00 -47.76 -10.40
CA LYS A 38 29.47 -48.75 -9.41
C LYS A 38 29.79 -48.14 -8.04
N THR A 39 28.81 -48.25 -7.14
CA THR A 39 28.90 -48.09 -5.69
C THR A 39 29.83 -49.14 -5.07
N PRO A 40 30.74 -48.75 -4.17
CA PRO A 40 31.35 -49.64 -3.17
C PRO A 40 30.83 -49.35 -1.74
N PRO A 41 31.07 -50.28 -0.78
CA PRO A 41 30.29 -50.41 0.45
C PRO A 41 30.80 -49.57 1.64
N LEU A 42 29.93 -49.51 2.66
CA LEU A 42 30.11 -48.93 3.99
C LEU A 42 31.48 -49.24 4.64
N SER A 43 32.13 -48.18 5.14
CA SER A 43 33.15 -48.24 6.20
C SER A 43 32.71 -47.34 7.34
N ALA A 44 32.80 -47.87 8.55
CA ALA A 44 32.52 -47.21 9.81
C ALA A 44 33.64 -46.24 10.22
N ASN A 45 33.27 -45.36 11.15
CA ASN A 45 34.08 -44.41 11.93
C ASN A 45 34.56 -43.14 11.21
N GLU A 46 33.75 -42.10 11.31
CA GLU A 46 34.21 -40.80 11.80
C GLU A 46 33.06 -40.15 12.56
N ALA A 47 33.30 -39.87 13.85
CA ALA A 47 32.44 -39.02 14.66
C ALA A 47 32.56 -37.59 14.11
N ALA A 48 31.76 -37.30 13.09
CA ALA A 48 31.54 -35.95 12.61
C ALA A 48 30.48 -35.32 13.52
N ASP A 49 30.99 -34.41 14.33
CA ASP A 49 30.32 -33.27 14.96
C ASP A 49 28.87 -33.11 14.48
N ALA A 50 27.92 -33.51 15.32
CA ALA A 50 26.53 -33.10 15.15
C ALA A 50 26.49 -31.60 15.48
N SER A 51 26.87 -30.77 14.50
CA SER A 51 26.41 -29.39 14.45
C SER A 51 24.90 -29.46 14.33
N LEU A 52 24.24 -29.43 15.49
CA LEU A 52 22.85 -29.03 15.58
C LEU A 52 22.80 -27.67 14.87
N ASP A 53 22.25 -27.66 13.67
CA ASP A 53 21.80 -26.43 13.01
C ASP A 53 20.72 -25.83 13.91
N VAL A 54 21.15 -25.05 14.91
CA VAL A 54 20.27 -24.17 15.66
C VAL A 54 19.83 -23.12 14.64
N PRO A 55 18.55 -23.06 14.24
CA PRO A 55 18.11 -22.01 13.34
C PRO A 55 18.37 -20.67 14.02
N ALA A 56 18.83 -19.72 13.21
CA ALA A 56 19.28 -18.40 13.66
C ALA A 56 18.35 -17.80 14.73
N ASN A 57 18.97 -17.29 15.81
CA ASN A 57 18.34 -16.54 16.91
C ASN A 57 17.73 -15.22 16.42
N THR A 58 16.83 -15.26 15.43
CA THR A 58 16.20 -14.08 14.85
C THR A 58 14.80 -13.94 15.38
N SER A 59 14.51 -12.77 15.96
CA SER A 59 13.14 -12.41 16.25
C SER A 59 12.44 -12.06 14.95
N THR A 60 11.21 -12.50 14.77
CA THR A 60 10.40 -12.21 13.58
C THR A 60 9.18 -11.41 13.98
N LEU A 61 8.98 -10.27 13.30
CA LEU A 61 7.83 -9.40 13.49
C LEU A 61 6.88 -9.58 12.30
N THR A 62 5.67 -10.03 12.57
CA THR A 62 4.59 -10.19 11.60
C THR A 62 3.35 -9.42 12.05
N VAL A 63 2.30 -9.48 11.24
CA VAL A 63 1.01 -8.85 11.53
C VAL A 63 -0.11 -9.88 11.41
N GLU A 64 -1.00 -9.89 12.38
CA GLU A 64 -2.26 -10.61 12.32
C GLU A 64 -3.41 -9.62 12.54
N GLY A 65 -4.23 -9.42 11.52
CA GLY A 65 -5.24 -8.36 11.52
C GLY A 65 -4.60 -6.98 11.67
N SER A 66 -4.92 -6.30 12.78
CA SER A 66 -4.32 -5.02 13.18
C SER A 66 -3.31 -5.16 14.33
N ALA A 67 -2.85 -6.37 14.65
CA ALA A 67 -1.93 -6.62 15.78
C ALA A 67 -0.52 -6.92 15.27
N PHE A 68 0.50 -6.33 15.90
CA PHE A 68 1.86 -6.85 15.79
C PHE A 68 1.94 -8.22 16.48
N VAL A 69 2.68 -9.14 15.86
CA VAL A 69 3.01 -10.44 16.43
C VAL A 69 4.53 -10.59 16.38
N LEU A 70 5.15 -10.63 17.55
CA LEU A 70 6.60 -10.78 17.69
C LEU A 70 6.91 -12.18 18.20
N ARG A 71 7.53 -13.01 17.37
CA ARG A 71 8.19 -14.23 17.82
C ARG A 71 9.62 -13.88 18.19
N VAL A 72 9.96 -14.04 19.46
CA VAL A 72 11.32 -13.80 19.96
C VAL A 72 12.17 -15.07 19.83
N ALA A 73 13.49 -14.92 19.88
CA ALA A 73 14.45 -16.01 19.66
C ALA A 73 14.29 -17.19 20.65
N ASP A 74 13.76 -16.94 21.85
CA ASP A 74 13.50 -17.99 22.86
C ASP A 74 12.21 -18.80 22.61
N GLY A 75 11.50 -18.52 21.50
CA GLY A 75 10.29 -19.22 21.08
C GLY A 75 8.98 -18.62 21.60
N ARG A 76 9.03 -17.68 22.56
CA ARG A 76 7.82 -16.96 22.99
C ARG A 76 7.25 -16.12 21.84
N VAL A 77 5.93 -15.93 21.87
CA VAL A 77 5.20 -15.11 20.91
C VAL A 77 4.42 -14.06 21.68
N LEU A 78 4.75 -12.79 21.48
CA LEU A 78 4.05 -11.64 22.04
C LEU A 78 3.10 -11.07 20.99
N ARG A 79 1.85 -10.76 21.38
CA ARG A 79 0.80 -10.34 20.45
C ARG A 79 0.11 -9.07 20.95
N GLY A 80 -0.13 -8.13 20.04
CA GLY A 80 -0.97 -6.95 20.29
C GLY A 80 -0.59 -6.24 21.60
N ALA A 81 -1.52 -6.20 22.56
CA ALA A 81 -1.35 -5.51 23.85
C ALA A 81 -0.14 -5.98 24.68
N GLU A 82 0.36 -7.21 24.49
CA GLU A 82 1.58 -7.68 25.16
C GLU A 82 2.84 -6.92 24.72
N LEU A 83 2.78 -6.20 23.60
CA LEU A 83 3.85 -5.36 23.08
C LEU A 83 3.71 -3.89 23.52
N GLN A 84 2.74 -3.55 24.37
CA GLN A 84 2.60 -2.19 24.89
C GLN A 84 3.87 -1.77 25.65
N GLY A 85 4.37 -0.57 25.35
CA GLY A 85 5.62 -0.02 25.86
C GLY A 85 6.87 -0.44 25.08
N ALA A 86 6.76 -1.38 24.13
CA ALA A 86 7.88 -1.80 23.30
C ALA A 86 8.31 -0.69 22.32
N VAL A 87 9.58 -0.73 21.91
CA VAL A 87 10.12 0.10 20.82
C VAL A 87 10.52 -0.82 19.68
N LEU A 88 9.83 -0.68 18.56
CA LEU A 88 10.13 -1.37 17.31
C LEU A 88 11.05 -0.52 16.46
N HIS A 89 11.94 -1.15 15.70
CA HIS A 89 12.77 -0.47 14.71
C HIS A 89 12.20 -0.79 13.33
N VAL A 90 11.39 0.12 12.79
CA VAL A 90 10.70 -0.06 11.53
C VAL A 90 11.45 0.68 10.42
N ALA A 91 11.58 0.05 9.26
CA ALA A 91 12.00 0.76 8.06
C ALA A 91 10.88 1.74 7.69
N LEU A 92 11.22 3.02 7.59
CA LEU A 92 10.36 4.05 7.05
C LEU A 92 10.72 4.28 5.57
N ASP A 93 9.81 4.96 4.85
CA ASP A 93 10.02 5.43 3.49
C ASP A 93 11.46 5.96 3.27
N GLY A 94 12.17 5.39 2.30
CA GLY A 94 13.58 5.73 2.01
C GLY A 94 14.62 4.83 2.68
N GLY A 95 14.19 3.75 3.36
CA GLY A 95 15.08 2.73 3.93
C GLY A 95 15.73 3.13 5.26
N GLN A 96 15.31 4.27 5.83
CA GLN A 96 15.75 4.70 7.15
C GLN A 96 15.02 3.88 8.21
N VAL A 97 15.76 3.14 9.02
CA VAL A 97 15.19 2.46 10.19
C VAL A 97 15.05 3.46 11.33
N ALA A 98 13.84 3.64 11.84
CA ALA A 98 13.55 4.57 12.92
C ALA A 98 12.85 3.86 14.10
N PRO A 99 13.10 4.31 15.35
CA PRO A 99 12.41 3.78 16.50
C PRO A 99 10.96 4.25 16.55
N LEU A 100 10.04 3.29 16.67
CA LEU A 100 8.61 3.46 16.83
C LEU A 100 8.19 2.85 18.16
N LYS A 101 7.81 3.68 19.11
CA LYS A 101 7.31 3.25 20.42
C LYS A 101 5.81 2.97 20.36
N LEU A 102 5.41 1.85 20.93
CA LEU A 102 4.02 1.42 21.07
C LEU A 102 3.47 1.88 22.42
N ALA A 103 3.13 3.16 22.55
CA ALA A 103 2.84 3.76 23.86
C ALA A 103 1.59 3.18 24.53
N SER A 104 0.54 2.92 23.77
CA SER A 104 -0.64 2.17 24.21
C SER A 104 -1.20 1.31 23.07
N ILE A 105 -1.81 0.19 23.42
CA ILE A 105 -2.48 -0.70 22.47
C ILE A 105 -3.81 -1.11 23.09
N VAL A 106 -4.92 -0.65 22.51
CA VAL A 106 -6.27 -0.87 23.04
C VAL A 106 -7.23 -1.28 21.92
N PRO A 107 -8.25 -2.11 22.20
CA PRO A 107 -9.34 -2.34 21.26
C PRO A 107 -10.02 -1.04 20.84
N ASP A 108 -10.43 -0.95 19.59
CA ASP A 108 -11.27 0.15 19.11
C ASP A 108 -12.66 0.06 19.75
N PRO A 109 -13.21 1.19 20.26
CA PRO A 109 -14.49 1.17 20.96
C PRO A 109 -15.68 0.85 20.06
N GLU A 110 -15.60 1.14 18.76
CA GLU A 110 -16.65 0.85 17.79
C GLU A 110 -16.48 -0.54 17.18
N THR A 111 -15.24 -0.97 16.99
CA THR A 111 -14.87 -2.21 16.29
C THR A 111 -13.78 -2.96 17.06
N PRO A 112 -14.10 -3.67 18.18
CA PRO A 112 -13.10 -4.20 19.13
C PRO A 112 -12.07 -5.19 18.56
N GLU A 113 -12.33 -5.76 17.38
CA GLU A 113 -11.37 -6.58 16.63
C GLU A 113 -10.20 -5.77 16.03
N ILE A 114 -10.34 -4.45 15.91
CA ILE A 114 -9.28 -3.53 15.52
C ILE A 114 -8.56 -3.04 16.78
N LEU A 115 -7.24 -3.13 16.79
CA LEU A 115 -6.38 -2.62 17.86
C LEU A 115 -5.83 -1.25 17.49
N ARG A 116 -6.18 -0.25 18.27
CA ARG A 116 -5.64 1.11 18.20
C ARG A 116 -4.27 1.14 18.87
N HIS A 117 -3.26 1.55 18.14
CA HIS A 117 -1.92 1.79 18.66
C HIS A 117 -1.67 3.29 18.76
N ASP A 118 -1.29 3.77 19.94
CA ASP A 118 -0.64 5.09 20.08
C ASP A 118 0.84 4.94 19.71
N PHE A 119 1.14 5.30 18.46
CA PHE A 119 2.50 5.30 17.96
C PHE A 119 3.22 6.57 18.33
N GLN A 120 4.43 6.44 18.88
CA GLN A 120 5.33 7.55 19.16
C GLN A 120 6.64 7.40 18.41
N THR A 121 7.16 8.52 17.91
CA THR A 121 8.47 8.63 17.27
C THR A 121 9.37 9.58 18.07
N SER A 122 10.67 9.56 17.78
CA SER A 122 11.64 10.46 18.43
C SER A 122 11.31 11.93 18.11
N ASP A 123 11.41 12.80 19.12
CA ASP A 123 11.32 14.25 18.94
C ASP A 123 12.66 14.91 18.54
N GLY A 124 13.76 14.14 18.49
CA GLY A 124 15.11 14.63 18.21
C GLY A 124 15.83 15.26 19.40
N GLN A 125 15.18 15.35 20.57
CA GLN A 125 15.68 15.93 21.81
C GLN A 125 15.77 14.89 22.95
N GLY A 126 15.61 13.61 22.62
CA GLY A 126 15.63 12.49 23.57
C GLY A 126 14.26 12.16 24.16
N GLY A 127 13.20 12.86 23.74
CA GLY A 127 11.81 12.56 24.08
C GLY A 127 11.06 11.84 22.96
N TRP A 128 9.76 11.70 23.19
CA TRP A 128 8.83 11.01 22.29
C TRP A 128 7.66 11.93 21.96
N LYS A 129 7.24 11.90 20.70
CA LYS A 129 6.05 12.62 20.22
C LYS A 129 5.14 11.69 19.43
N THR A 130 3.85 11.99 19.39
CA THR A 130 2.86 11.25 18.59
C THR A 130 3.30 11.19 17.13
N ALA A 131 3.30 9.99 16.56
CA ALA A 131 3.72 9.74 15.19
C ALA A 131 2.59 10.00 14.19
N CYS A 132 1.35 9.68 14.56
CA CYS A 132 0.20 9.83 13.67
C CYS A 132 -0.40 11.25 13.74
N PRO A 133 -0.53 11.96 12.60
CA PRO A 133 -1.30 13.19 12.54
C PRO A 133 -2.78 12.94 12.87
N PRO A 134 -3.50 13.96 13.41
CA PRO A 134 -4.92 13.82 13.71
C PRO A 134 -5.74 13.59 12.44
N ASN A 135 -6.77 12.73 12.52
CA ASN A 135 -7.81 12.63 11.50
C ASN A 135 -8.85 13.77 11.66
N ALA A 136 -9.95 13.71 10.89
CA ALA A 136 -11.01 14.72 10.94
C ALA A 136 -11.70 14.82 12.32
N ASP A 137 -11.69 13.74 13.10
CA ASP A 137 -12.25 13.66 14.45
C ASP A 137 -11.21 13.96 15.55
N GLY A 138 -9.98 14.34 15.16
CA GLY A 138 -8.89 14.66 16.07
C GLY A 138 -8.14 13.44 16.61
N GLU A 139 -8.42 12.24 16.11
CA GLU A 139 -7.78 11.01 16.56
C GLU A 139 -6.39 10.82 15.96
N THR A 140 -5.43 10.38 16.79
CA THR A 140 -4.01 10.29 16.43
C THR A 140 -3.43 8.88 16.56
N TRP A 141 -4.24 7.84 16.32
CA TRP A 141 -3.79 6.45 16.46
C TRP A 141 -3.55 5.79 15.09
N GLY A 142 -2.88 4.64 15.13
CA GLY A 142 -2.60 3.83 13.97
C GLY A 142 -2.63 2.34 14.31
N PHE A 143 -2.23 1.52 13.35
CA PHE A 143 -2.05 0.08 13.53
C PHE A 143 -1.15 -0.49 12.43
N PRO A 144 -0.51 -1.64 12.65
CA PRO A 144 0.14 -2.37 11.58
C PRO A 144 -0.89 -3.09 10.70
N VAL A 145 -0.60 -3.21 9.40
CA VAL A 145 -1.36 -4.02 8.46
C VAL A 145 -0.41 -4.73 7.51
N SER A 146 -0.71 -6.01 7.22
CA SER A 146 -0.07 -6.71 6.11
C SER A 146 -0.92 -6.55 4.85
N LEU A 147 -0.31 -6.04 3.78
CA LEU A 147 -0.95 -5.79 2.50
C LEU A 147 -0.30 -6.68 1.43
N PRO A 148 -1.09 -7.25 0.50
CA PRO A 148 -0.54 -8.02 -0.62
C PRO A 148 0.43 -7.21 -1.48
N GLU A 149 1.35 -7.89 -2.15
CA GLU A 149 2.25 -7.24 -3.11
C GLU A 149 1.46 -6.47 -4.18
N GLY A 150 1.92 -5.25 -4.50
CA GLY A 150 1.22 -4.35 -5.42
C GLY A 150 -0.02 -3.65 -4.86
N HIS A 151 -0.41 -3.90 -3.60
CA HIS A 151 -1.52 -3.19 -2.97
C HIS A 151 -1.20 -1.69 -2.79
N PRO A 152 -2.14 -0.76 -3.09
CA PRO A 152 -1.90 0.67 -2.90
C PRO A 152 -1.63 1.02 -1.43
N GLY A 153 -0.60 1.82 -1.19
CA GLY A 153 -0.18 2.22 0.15
C GLY A 153 0.57 1.12 0.94
N ARG A 154 0.95 0.00 0.32
CA ARG A 154 1.87 -0.96 0.91
C ARG A 154 3.26 -0.35 1.06
N ASP A 155 3.80 -0.47 2.26
CA ASP A 155 5.20 -0.25 2.59
C ASP A 155 5.74 -1.49 3.31
N GLY A 156 6.74 -2.14 2.69
CA GLY A 156 7.32 -3.40 3.17
C GLY A 156 6.33 -4.55 3.38
N ASP A 157 6.75 -5.54 4.17
CA ASP A 157 5.90 -6.66 4.60
C ASP A 157 4.91 -6.26 5.70
N VAL A 158 5.27 -5.21 6.44
CA VAL A 158 4.48 -4.62 7.51
C VAL A 158 4.32 -3.14 7.24
N THR A 159 3.12 -2.75 6.87
CA THR A 159 2.77 -1.34 6.69
C THR A 159 2.26 -0.77 8.02
N VAL A 160 2.94 0.25 8.53
CA VAL A 160 2.46 1.01 9.69
C VAL A 160 1.57 2.14 9.18
N THR A 161 0.29 2.11 9.50
CA THR A 161 -0.67 3.11 9.01
C THR A 161 -1.30 3.91 10.13
N CYS A 162 -1.62 5.17 9.85
CA CYS A 162 -2.41 6.05 10.71
C CYS A 162 -3.83 6.16 10.19
N VAL A 163 -4.82 6.33 11.08
CA VAL A 163 -6.23 6.51 10.67
C VAL A 163 -6.52 7.83 9.96
N SER A 164 -5.58 8.76 9.98
CA SER A 164 -5.61 9.96 9.12
C SER A 164 -5.22 9.65 7.67
N GLY A 165 -4.48 8.58 7.41
CA GLY A 165 -4.09 8.13 6.07
C GLY A 165 -5.13 7.26 5.38
N ALA A 166 -5.06 7.16 4.04
CA ALA A 166 -6.04 6.41 3.25
C ALA A 166 -6.16 4.92 3.63
N VAL A 167 -5.03 4.24 3.89
CA VAL A 167 -5.01 2.83 4.30
C VAL A 167 -5.77 2.66 5.63
N GLY A 168 -5.43 3.44 6.65
CA GLY A 168 -6.15 3.42 7.93
C GLY A 168 -7.63 3.80 7.81
N LYS A 169 -7.95 4.85 7.05
CA LYS A 169 -9.34 5.28 6.76
C LYS A 169 -10.16 4.14 6.16
N CYS A 170 -9.62 3.40 5.20
CA CYS A 170 -10.33 2.34 4.49
C CYS A 170 -10.62 1.12 5.37
N VAL A 171 -9.73 0.79 6.29
CA VAL A 171 -10.04 -0.21 7.33
C VAL A 171 -11.18 0.27 8.21
N ARG A 172 -11.13 1.53 8.69
CA ARG A 172 -12.19 2.11 9.54
C ARG A 172 -13.52 2.29 8.82
N TRP A 173 -13.51 2.47 7.50
CA TRP A 173 -14.71 2.46 6.67
C TRP A 173 -15.26 1.05 6.39
N GLY A 174 -14.74 0.02 7.06
CA GLY A 174 -15.29 -1.33 7.00
C GLY A 174 -14.68 -2.20 5.91
N TYR A 175 -13.50 -1.84 5.38
CA TYR A 175 -12.75 -2.69 4.44
C TYR A 175 -11.43 -3.22 5.03
N PRO A 176 -11.40 -3.86 6.21
CA PRO A 176 -10.19 -4.52 6.69
C PRO A 176 -9.74 -5.61 5.71
N PRO A 177 -8.53 -5.53 5.12
CA PRO A 177 -8.12 -6.40 4.01
C PRO A 177 -7.94 -7.87 4.39
N TRP A 178 -7.89 -8.19 5.69
CA TRP A 178 -7.80 -9.55 6.22
C TRP A 178 -9.17 -10.20 6.53
N MET A 179 -10.28 -9.49 6.33
CA MET A 179 -11.63 -9.97 6.65
C MET A 179 -12.46 -10.29 5.39
N LYS A 180 -13.63 -10.90 5.62
CA LYS A 180 -14.64 -11.16 4.62
C LYS A 180 -15.79 -10.16 4.71
N GLY A 181 -16.39 -9.84 3.56
CA GLY A 181 -17.59 -9.01 3.47
C GLY A 181 -18.86 -9.74 3.93
N PRO A 182 -20.00 -9.04 3.98
CA PRO A 182 -21.28 -9.61 4.41
C PRO A 182 -21.73 -10.86 3.65
N GLY A 183 -21.35 -10.99 2.37
CA GLY A 183 -21.62 -12.15 1.52
C GLY A 183 -20.48 -13.16 1.43
N GLY A 184 -19.39 -12.97 2.20
CA GLY A 184 -18.20 -13.82 2.17
C GLY A 184 -17.12 -13.37 1.16
N GLU A 185 -17.25 -12.17 0.60
CA GLU A 185 -16.29 -11.59 -0.36
C GLU A 185 -14.94 -11.33 0.31
N ASP A 186 -13.84 -11.51 -0.43
CA ASP A 186 -12.54 -10.98 0.01
C ASP A 186 -12.57 -9.46 0.08
N LEU A 187 -12.23 -8.86 1.23
CA LEU A 187 -12.20 -7.41 1.38
C LEU A 187 -10.91 -6.76 0.89
N ALA A 188 -9.81 -7.50 0.69
CA ALA A 188 -8.57 -6.90 0.19
C ALA A 188 -8.73 -6.13 -1.15
N PRO A 189 -9.45 -6.64 -2.17
CA PRO A 189 -9.74 -5.87 -3.38
C PRO A 189 -10.63 -4.64 -3.17
N PHE A 190 -11.53 -4.66 -2.18
CA PHE A 190 -12.35 -3.51 -1.81
C PHE A 190 -11.54 -2.46 -1.07
N HIS A 191 -10.66 -2.90 -0.16
CA HIS A 191 -9.71 -2.05 0.52
C HIS A 191 -8.78 -1.34 -0.47
N ALA A 192 -8.24 -2.04 -1.47
CA ALA A 192 -7.46 -1.42 -2.54
C ALA A 192 -8.26 -0.35 -3.32
N ALA A 193 -9.50 -0.69 -3.72
CA ALA A 193 -10.40 0.26 -4.38
C ALA A 193 -10.68 1.51 -3.52
N CYS A 194 -10.92 1.30 -2.23
CA CYS A 194 -11.10 2.35 -1.25
C CYS A 194 -9.87 3.26 -1.15
N VAL A 195 -8.67 2.69 -1.08
CA VAL A 195 -7.43 3.48 -0.95
C VAL A 195 -7.22 4.34 -2.19
N HIS A 196 -7.42 3.79 -3.39
CA HIS A 196 -7.35 4.58 -4.62
C HIS A 196 -8.40 5.70 -4.63
N MET A 197 -9.65 5.38 -4.27
CA MET A 197 -10.75 6.34 -4.17
C MET A 197 -10.42 7.47 -3.19
N ALA A 198 -10.01 7.15 -1.96
CA ALA A 198 -9.69 8.15 -0.95
C ALA A 198 -8.58 9.11 -1.44
N ARG A 199 -7.59 8.58 -2.17
CA ARG A 199 -6.47 9.32 -2.75
C ARG A 199 -6.79 10.04 -4.07
N ALA A 200 -7.95 9.78 -4.68
CA ALA A 200 -8.22 10.12 -6.08
C ALA A 200 -7.13 9.61 -7.04
N ASP A 201 -6.59 8.42 -6.77
CA ASP A 201 -5.58 7.76 -7.60
C ASP A 201 -6.26 7.05 -8.79
N TYR A 202 -6.78 7.85 -9.72
CA TYR A 202 -7.60 7.35 -10.84
C TYR A 202 -6.83 6.33 -11.70
N CYS A 203 -5.54 6.57 -11.91
CA CYS A 203 -4.72 5.71 -12.75
C CYS A 203 -4.28 4.42 -12.05
N GLY A 204 -4.26 4.40 -10.71
CA GLY A 204 -3.71 3.30 -9.92
C GLY A 204 -2.19 3.31 -9.91
N ASP A 205 -1.56 4.48 -10.14
CA ASP A 205 -0.12 4.67 -10.24
C ASP A 205 0.49 5.26 -8.95
N ASN A 206 -0.28 5.21 -7.86
CA ASN A 206 0.06 5.74 -6.55
C ASN A 206 0.22 7.27 -6.52
N ARG A 207 -0.25 8.01 -7.55
CA ARG A 207 -0.23 9.48 -7.57
C ARG A 207 -1.56 10.05 -7.10
N PRO A 208 -1.65 10.59 -5.87
CA PRO A 208 -2.89 11.13 -5.36
C PRO A 208 -3.28 12.41 -6.11
N ARG A 209 -4.56 12.56 -6.43
CA ARG A 209 -5.13 13.78 -7.05
C ARG A 209 -6.18 14.43 -6.15
N THR A 210 -5.90 14.41 -4.86
CA THR A 210 -6.77 14.91 -3.79
C THR A 210 -5.98 15.85 -2.88
N LYS A 211 -6.71 16.68 -2.11
CA LYS A 211 -6.13 17.53 -1.06
C LYS A 211 -6.62 17.05 0.31
N GLU A 212 -5.83 17.26 1.35
CA GLU A 212 -6.26 16.91 2.71
C GLU A 212 -7.55 17.66 3.08
N GLY A 213 -8.44 17.01 3.84
CA GLY A 213 -9.74 17.57 4.21
C GLY A 213 -10.80 17.56 3.08
N THR A 214 -10.52 16.97 1.92
CA THR A 214 -11.52 16.85 0.85
C THR A 214 -12.63 15.88 1.26
N SER A 215 -13.87 16.38 1.36
CA SER A 215 -15.04 15.54 1.60
C SER A 215 -15.45 14.76 0.35
N ILE A 216 -15.73 13.47 0.53
CA ILE A 216 -16.28 12.56 -0.46
C ILE A 216 -17.47 11.82 0.15
N ASP A 217 -18.38 11.35 -0.68
CA ASP A 217 -19.45 10.43 -0.29
C ASP A 217 -19.22 9.10 -1.02
N ASN A 218 -18.80 8.08 -0.28
CA ASN A 218 -18.44 6.77 -0.80
C ASN A 218 -19.49 5.71 -0.45
N TYR A 219 -19.65 4.73 -1.34
CA TYR A 219 -20.61 3.65 -1.19
C TYR A 219 -20.21 2.45 -2.04
N ASP A 220 -20.81 1.30 -1.75
CA ASP A 220 -20.56 0.04 -2.44
C ASP A 220 -21.83 -0.81 -2.54
N ASP A 221 -21.77 -1.85 -3.37
CA ASP A 221 -22.89 -2.77 -3.57
C ASP A 221 -22.94 -3.91 -2.51
N LEU A 222 -21.94 -4.03 -1.62
CA LEU A 222 -21.98 -4.95 -0.46
C LEU A 222 -22.80 -4.38 0.70
N GLY A 223 -23.10 -3.08 0.67
CA GLY A 223 -23.83 -2.38 1.72
C GLY A 223 -23.01 -2.07 2.96
N ILE A 224 -21.66 -2.13 2.87
CA ILE A 224 -20.74 -1.73 3.94
C ILE A 224 -20.81 -0.21 4.12
N GLN A 225 -20.65 0.52 3.02
CA GLN A 225 -20.85 1.97 2.96
C GLN A 225 -22.09 2.30 2.14
N ARG A 226 -22.92 3.20 2.67
CA ARG A 226 -24.16 3.65 2.04
C ARG A 226 -24.07 5.11 1.71
N ARG A 227 -24.64 5.49 0.57
CA ARG A 227 -24.67 6.88 0.10
C ARG A 227 -25.27 7.81 1.16
N GLY A 228 -24.46 8.71 1.70
CA GLY A 228 -24.85 9.67 2.72
C GLY A 228 -25.25 11.03 2.15
N ALA A 229 -24.71 11.43 1.00
CA ALA A 229 -24.90 12.76 0.41
C ALA A 229 -25.96 12.79 -0.71
N ALA A 230 -26.82 11.77 -0.82
CA ALA A 230 -27.83 11.65 -1.87
C ALA A 230 -28.79 12.85 -2.01
N LYS A 231 -28.94 13.64 -0.94
CA LYS A 231 -29.81 14.81 -0.87
C LYS A 231 -29.10 16.13 -1.18
N ASP A 232 -27.77 16.13 -1.25
CA ASP A 232 -26.98 17.31 -1.60
C ASP A 232 -26.63 17.27 -3.10
N PRO A 233 -27.26 18.12 -3.94
CA PRO A 233 -26.99 18.12 -5.38
C PRO A 233 -25.56 18.54 -5.74
N ALA A 234 -24.79 19.08 -4.79
CA ALA A 234 -23.38 19.37 -5.01
C ALA A 234 -22.52 18.09 -5.08
N TYR A 235 -22.98 16.96 -4.53
CA TYR A 235 -22.28 15.67 -4.66
C TYR A 235 -22.76 14.96 -5.92
N VAL A 236 -21.95 15.07 -6.97
CA VAL A 236 -22.17 14.43 -8.26
C VAL A 236 -21.26 13.22 -8.41
N PHE A 237 -21.65 12.25 -9.24
CA PHE A 237 -20.92 10.99 -9.42
C PHE A 237 -19.52 11.25 -9.97
N GLU A 238 -18.49 10.86 -9.22
CA GLU A 238 -17.09 11.12 -9.55
C GLU A 238 -16.51 9.97 -10.38
N ALA A 239 -16.53 8.75 -9.83
CA ALA A 239 -15.89 7.60 -10.42
C ALA A 239 -16.39 6.28 -9.82
N GLY A 240 -16.15 5.19 -10.56
CA GLY A 240 -16.18 3.83 -10.04
C GLY A 240 -14.75 3.31 -9.85
N TRP A 241 -14.52 2.53 -8.80
CA TRP A 241 -13.19 2.13 -8.34
C TRP A 241 -13.02 0.62 -8.27
N GLY A 242 -11.87 0.15 -8.74
CA GLY A 242 -11.41 -1.22 -8.61
C GLY A 242 -10.06 -1.28 -7.89
N ALA A 243 -9.52 -2.49 -7.74
CA ALA A 243 -8.25 -2.71 -7.05
C ALA A 243 -7.01 -2.16 -7.78
N GLN A 244 -7.18 -1.60 -8.99
CA GLN A 244 -6.11 -1.09 -9.86
C GLN A 244 -6.34 0.40 -10.22
N GLY A 245 -7.07 1.14 -9.38
CA GLY A 245 -7.52 2.51 -9.64
C GLY A 245 -8.97 2.58 -10.13
N ALA A 246 -9.34 3.72 -10.70
CA ALA A 246 -10.69 3.93 -11.21
C ALA A 246 -10.98 2.99 -12.39
N VAL A 247 -12.17 2.41 -12.51
CA VAL A 247 -12.60 1.68 -13.72
C VAL A 247 -13.15 2.63 -14.78
N CYS A 248 -13.70 3.77 -14.35
CA CYS A 248 -14.07 4.91 -15.17
C CYS A 248 -14.08 6.19 -14.31
N VAL A 249 -13.98 7.36 -14.94
CA VAL A 249 -14.05 8.66 -14.27
C VAL A 249 -15.05 9.56 -15.01
N ALA A 250 -16.00 10.11 -14.27
CA ALA A 250 -16.99 11.06 -14.78
C ALA A 250 -16.48 12.50 -14.64
N HIS A 251 -15.85 12.82 -13.51
CA HIS A 251 -15.12 14.07 -13.31
C HIS A 251 -14.05 13.90 -12.23
N PRO A 252 -12.97 14.69 -12.25
CA PRO A 252 -12.09 14.82 -11.11
C PRO A 252 -12.75 15.64 -9.99
N ARG A 253 -12.45 15.32 -8.74
CA ARG A 253 -12.89 16.17 -7.61
C ARG A 253 -12.16 17.52 -7.51
N TRP A 254 -10.87 17.57 -7.88
CA TRP A 254 -10.06 18.80 -7.92
C TRP A 254 -9.55 19.08 -9.33
N SER A 255 -10.25 19.92 -10.08
CA SER A 255 -9.88 20.23 -11.47
C SER A 255 -8.59 21.07 -11.59
N ASP A 256 -8.16 21.70 -10.51
CA ASP A 256 -6.88 22.44 -10.43
C ASP A 256 -5.69 21.53 -10.11
N VAL A 257 -5.91 20.31 -9.62
CA VAL A 257 -4.88 19.30 -9.43
C VAL A 257 -4.70 18.47 -10.69
N ALA A 258 -5.81 18.04 -11.30
CA ALA A 258 -5.81 17.45 -12.63
C ALA A 258 -7.18 17.58 -13.31
N THR A 259 -7.17 17.94 -14.59
CA THR A 259 -8.38 17.90 -15.43
C THR A 259 -8.70 16.46 -15.84
N LEU A 260 -9.93 16.24 -16.33
CA LEU A 260 -10.32 14.93 -16.84
C LEU A 260 -9.45 14.53 -18.04
N GLU A 261 -9.14 15.48 -18.93
CA GLU A 261 -8.30 15.27 -20.11
C GLU A 261 -6.88 14.86 -19.71
N GLN A 262 -6.32 15.48 -18.66
CA GLN A 262 -5.00 15.11 -18.13
C GLN A 262 -5.01 13.70 -17.56
N ILE A 263 -6.04 13.34 -16.77
CA ILE A 263 -6.20 11.97 -16.25
C ILE A 263 -6.30 10.96 -17.41
N GLN A 264 -7.10 11.26 -18.43
CA GLN A 264 -7.27 10.42 -19.61
C GLN A 264 -5.98 10.29 -20.43
N ALA A 265 -5.15 11.34 -20.50
CA ALA A 265 -3.84 11.28 -21.14
C ALA A 265 -2.83 10.44 -20.34
N ASP A 266 -2.82 10.58 -19.01
CA ASP A 266 -1.91 9.86 -18.12
C ASP A 266 -2.23 8.35 -18.04
N CYS A 267 -3.52 7.99 -18.11
CA CYS A 267 -3.97 6.60 -18.18
C CYS A 267 -5.01 6.38 -19.29
N PRO A 268 -4.55 6.11 -20.53
CA PRO A 268 -5.41 5.99 -21.73
C PRO A 268 -6.55 4.97 -21.63
N ARG A 269 -6.45 3.98 -20.74
CA ARG A 269 -7.54 3.03 -20.44
C ARG A 269 -8.83 3.73 -19.99
N LEU A 270 -8.72 4.90 -19.34
CA LEU A 270 -9.89 5.69 -18.91
C LEU A 270 -10.47 6.52 -20.05
N ALA A 271 -9.65 6.94 -21.01
CA ALA A 271 -10.11 7.63 -22.22
C ALA A 271 -10.97 6.71 -23.12
N ALA A 272 -10.73 5.40 -23.06
CA ALA A 272 -11.47 4.39 -23.81
C ALA A 272 -12.89 4.14 -23.26
N VAL A 273 -13.25 4.72 -22.11
CA VAL A 273 -14.59 4.57 -21.51
C VAL A 273 -15.43 5.81 -21.84
N PRO A 274 -16.38 5.74 -22.80
CA PRO A 274 -17.07 6.93 -23.33
C PRO A 274 -18.09 7.51 -22.35
N LEU A 275 -18.60 6.73 -21.40
CA LEU A 275 -19.58 7.16 -20.41
C LEU A 275 -19.22 6.57 -19.05
N CYS A 276 -19.04 7.43 -18.06
CA CYS A 276 -18.90 7.02 -16.68
C CYS A 276 -20.11 7.49 -15.87
N ASN A 277 -20.93 6.52 -15.46
CA ASN A 277 -21.96 6.66 -14.44
C ASN A 277 -21.96 5.38 -13.60
N GLU A 278 -22.82 5.29 -12.59
CA GLU A 278 -22.85 4.11 -11.72
C GLU A 278 -23.13 2.80 -12.47
N ALA A 279 -24.05 2.82 -13.45
CA ALA A 279 -24.40 1.62 -14.20
C ALA A 279 -23.23 1.15 -15.07
N SER A 280 -22.54 2.07 -15.76
CA SER A 280 -21.37 1.71 -16.56
C SER A 280 -20.19 1.30 -15.67
N ALA A 281 -19.97 1.97 -14.54
CA ALA A 281 -18.96 1.59 -13.56
C ALA A 281 -19.20 0.16 -13.03
N ARG A 282 -20.43 -0.19 -12.67
CA ARG A 282 -20.81 -1.56 -12.29
C ARG A 282 -20.51 -2.56 -13.40
N GLY A 283 -20.92 -2.25 -14.63
CA GLY A 283 -20.66 -3.09 -15.80
C GLY A 283 -19.16 -3.31 -16.08
N LEU A 284 -18.31 -2.36 -15.66
CA LEU A 284 -16.85 -2.44 -15.75
C LEU A 284 -16.18 -3.10 -14.53
N GLY A 285 -16.96 -3.60 -13.57
CA GLY A 285 -16.43 -4.30 -12.39
C GLY A 285 -15.95 -3.38 -11.27
N ALA A 286 -16.51 -2.17 -11.17
CA ALA A 286 -16.33 -1.33 -9.99
C ALA A 286 -16.77 -2.10 -8.72
N ARG A 287 -15.96 -1.98 -7.67
CA ARG A 287 -16.24 -2.50 -6.32
C ARG A 287 -16.76 -1.41 -5.40
N MET A 288 -16.35 -0.18 -5.66
CA MET A 288 -16.74 0.99 -4.90
C MET A 288 -17.05 2.14 -5.83
N PHE A 289 -17.79 3.10 -5.30
CA PHE A 289 -18.21 4.28 -6.01
C PHE A 289 -18.08 5.47 -5.08
N ASN A 290 -17.93 6.64 -5.66
CA ASN A 290 -18.09 7.84 -4.88
C ASN A 290 -18.74 8.97 -5.68
N THR A 291 -19.33 9.88 -4.92
CA THR A 291 -19.69 11.21 -5.38
C THR A 291 -18.80 12.23 -4.68
N SER A 292 -18.53 13.34 -5.34
CA SER A 292 -17.81 14.46 -4.75
C SER A 292 -18.35 15.79 -5.25
N LYS A 293 -17.98 16.86 -4.56
CA LYS A 293 -18.11 18.21 -5.11
C LYS A 293 -17.08 18.43 -6.21
N LEU A 294 -17.40 19.33 -7.14
CA LEU A 294 -16.44 19.87 -8.09
C LEU A 294 -15.68 21.00 -7.41
N LEU A 295 -14.37 20.82 -7.25
CA LEU A 295 -13.48 21.79 -6.60
C LEU A 295 -12.37 22.26 -7.56
N PRO A 296 -11.88 23.50 -7.44
CA PRO A 296 -12.44 24.55 -6.58
C PRO A 296 -13.88 24.93 -7.00
N ALA A 297 -14.70 25.33 -6.05
CA ALA A 297 -16.05 25.80 -6.35
C ALA A 297 -15.97 27.00 -7.30
N ARG A 298 -16.74 26.97 -8.39
CA ARG A 298 -16.84 28.07 -9.34
C ARG A 298 -17.70 29.20 -8.80
#